data_AF-A0A2S5CLZ8-F1
#
_entry.id   AF-A0A2S5CLZ8-F1
#
_cell.length_a   1.000
_cell.length_b   1.000
_cell.length_c   1.000
_cell.angle_alpha   90.00
_cell.angle_beta   90.00
_cell.angle_gamma   90.00
#
_symmetry.space_group_name_H-M   'P 1'
#
loop_
_entity.id
_entity.type
_entity.pdbx_description
1 polymer ?
#
loop_
_entity_poly.entity_id
_entity_poly.type
_entity_poly.pdbx_seq_one_letter_code
_entity_poly.pdbx_strand_id
1 'polypeptide(L)' 'MLKRAAEIEGRTLTDFVIAASSEAARRTIEATDIIRLSVDDQRLFAESILNPPEPTAALRRAFEKRRELFGVE' A
#
# COMPACT_ATOMS: atom_id res chain seq x y z
N MET A 1 23.67 -18.57 14.28
CA MET A 1 22.79 -18.36 13.12
C MET A 1 23.20 -17.14 12.29
N LEU A 2 23.09 -15.90 12.79
CA LEU A 2 23.39 -14.68 12.01
C LEU A 2 24.81 -14.66 11.43
N LYS A 3 25.82 -15.03 12.22
CA LYS A 3 27.21 -15.16 11.73
C LYS A 3 27.34 -16.16 10.58
N ARG A 4 26.65 -17.29 10.67
CA ARG A 4 26.63 -18.31 9.61
C ARG A 4 25.91 -17.81 8.36
N ALA A 5 24.83 -17.05 8.50
CA ALA A 5 24.14 -16.42 7.37
C ALA A 5 25.02 -15.37 6.69
N ALA A 6 25.73 -14.55 7.47
CA ALA A 6 26.71 -13.58 6.96
C ALA A 6 27.85 -14.27 6.19
N GLU A 7 28.37 -15.37 6.73
CA GLU A 7 29.39 -16.21 6.07
C GLU A 7 28.88 -16.81 4.74
N ILE A 8 27.64 -17.30 4.69
CA ILE A 8 27.01 -17.82 3.46
C ILE A 8 26.89 -16.72 2.40
N GLU A 9 26.54 -15.50 2.80
CA GLU A 9 26.43 -14.35 1.89
C GLU A 9 27.77 -13.64 1.61
N GLY A 10 28.89 -14.17 2.12
CA GLY A 10 30.23 -13.64 1.87
C GLY A 10 30.48 -12.23 2.45
N ARG A 11 29.79 -11.85 3.54
CA ARG A 11 29.89 -10.52 4.15
C ARG A 11 30.16 -10.59 5.64
N THR A 12 30.55 -9.46 6.23
CA THR A 12 30.75 -9.38 7.68
C THR A 12 29.40 -9.47 8.41
N LEU A 13 29.43 -9.86 9.69
CA LEU A 13 28.22 -9.92 10.51
C LEU A 13 27.56 -8.53 10.62
N THR A 14 28.34 -7.46 10.73
CA THR A 14 27.84 -6.09 10.80
C THR A 14 27.11 -5.71 9.51
N ASP A 15 27.73 -5.95 8.34
CA ASP A 15 27.11 -5.65 7.05
C ASP A 15 25.84 -6.47 6.83
N PHE A 16 25.84 -7.74 7.26
CA PHE A 16 24.66 -8.59 7.20
C PHE A 16 23.49 -8.03 8.01
N VAL A 17 23.73 -7.62 9.26
CA VAL A 17 22.68 -7.11 10.14
C VAL A 17 22.13 -5.78 9.62
N ILE A 18 22.99 -4.88 9.13
CA ILE A 18 22.55 -3.59 8.55
C ILE A 18 21.68 -3.84 7.31
N ALA A 19 22.14 -4.69 6.39
CA ALA A 19 21.38 -5.01 5.17
C ALA A 19 20.03 -5.66 5.50
N ALA A 20 20.01 -6.63 6.41
CA ALA A 20 18.78 -7.31 6.83
C ALA A 20 17.79 -6.32 7.49
N SER A 21 18.29 -5.40 8.31
CA SER A 21 17.46 -4.38 8.97
C SER A 21 16.88 -3.39 7.97
N SER A 22 17.69 -2.94 7.01
CA SER A 22 17.24 -2.03 5.94
C SER A 22 16.19 -2.68 5.04
N GLU A 23 16.40 -3.94 4.64
CA GLU A 23 15.43 -4.68 3.84
C GLU A 23 14.13 -4.93 4.61
N ALA A 24 14.20 -5.27 5.90
CA ALA A 24 13.01 -5.42 6.73
C ALA A 24 12.22 -4.11 6.87
N ALA A 25 12.92 -2.98 7.06
CA ALA A 25 12.30 -1.67 7.10
C ALA A 25 11.58 -1.35 5.77
N ARG A 26 12.26 -1.53 4.63
CA ARG A 26 11.67 -1.31 3.29
C ARG A 26 10.43 -2.17 3.08
N ARG A 27 10.52 -3.48 3.36
CA ARG A 27 9.37 -4.40 3.22
C ARG A 27 8.19 -4.00 4.10
N THR A 28 8.45 -3.51 5.31
CA THR A 28 7.40 -3.09 6.25
C THR A 28 6.68 -1.85 5.75
N ILE A 29 7.42 -0.88 5.23
CA ILE A 29 6.85 0.33 4.60
C ILE A 29 6.04 -0.07 3.37
N GLU A 30 6.63 -0.85 2.46
CA GLU A 30 5.93 -1.30 1.25
C GLU A 30 4.66 -2.09 1.56
N ALA A 31 4.66 -2.94 2.58
CA ALA A 31 3.49 -3.72 2.97
C ALA A 31 2.35 -2.85 3.52
N THR A 32 2.67 -1.69 4.09
CA THR A 32 1.67 -0.78 4.67
C THR A 32 1.12 0.18 3.61
N ASP A 33 1.99 0.68 2.72
CA ASP A 33 1.66 1.79 1.84
C ASP A 33 1.32 1.35 0.41
N ILE A 34 1.69 0.14 -0.02
CA ILE A 34 1.49 -0.33 -1.39
C ILE A 34 0.33 -1.32 -1.47
N ILE A 35 -0.72 -0.92 -2.20
CA ILE A 35 -1.78 -1.83 -2.62
C ILE A 35 -1.30 -2.58 -3.88
N ARG A 36 -1.10 -3.89 -3.75
CA ARG A 36 -0.74 -4.76 -4.89
C ARG A 36 -2.02 -5.33 -5.51
N LEU A 37 -2.29 -4.93 -6.75
CA LEU A 37 -3.45 -5.36 -7.52
C LEU A 37 -3.08 -6.48 -8.50
N SER A 38 -3.99 -7.44 -8.71
CA SER A 38 -3.89 -8.38 -9.83
C SER A 38 -3.96 -7.64 -11.16
N VAL A 39 -3.57 -8.28 -12.27
CA VAL A 39 -3.65 -7.64 -13.60
C VAL A 39 -5.10 -7.21 -13.93
N ASP A 40 -6.08 -8.04 -13.56
CA ASP A 40 -7.49 -7.75 -13.79
C ASP A 40 -7.96 -6.56 -12.94
N ASP A 41 -7.54 -6.50 -11.67
CA ASP A 41 -7.87 -5.38 -10.78
C ASP A 41 -7.19 -4.08 -11.21
N GLN A 42 -5.95 -4.15 -11.72
CA GLN A 42 -5.25 -2.98 -12.28
C GLN A 42 -6.02 -2.40 -13.46
N ARG A 43 -6.52 -3.27 -14.35
CA ARG A 43 -7.33 -2.86 -15.49
C ARG A 43 -8.63 -2.20 -15.01
N LEU A 44 -9.35 -2.83 -14.09
CA LEU A 44 -10.60 -2.29 -13.54
C LEU A 44 -10.37 -0.93 -12.87
N PHE A 45 -9.28 -0.80 -12.10
CA PHE A 45 -8.90 0.44 -11.44
C PHE A 45 -8.59 1.55 -12.46
N ALA A 46 -7.78 1.26 -13.48
CA ALA A 46 -7.47 2.20 -14.54
C ALA A 46 -8.72 2.63 -15.32
N GLU A 47 -9.59 1.68 -15.69
CA GLU A 47 -10.85 1.96 -16.37
C GLU A 47 -11.78 2.84 -15.50
N SER A 48 -11.83 2.60 -14.19
CA SER A 48 -12.64 3.40 -13.25
C SER A 48 -12.13 4.83 -13.07
N ILE A 49 -10.83 5.07 -13.23
CA ILE A 49 -10.26 6.44 -13.21
C ILE A 49 -10.52 7.14 -14.54
N LEU A 50 -10.29 6.44 -15.66
CA LEU A 50 -10.43 7.01 -17.00
C LEU A 50 -11.91 7.27 -17.36
N ASN A 51 -12.80 6.42 -16.86
CA ASN A 51 -14.24 6.48 -17.11
C ASN A 51 -14.98 6.38 -15.77
N PRO A 52 -14.99 7.45 -14.95
CA PRO A 52 -15.59 7.42 -13.64
C PRO A 52 -17.11 7.16 -13.75
N PRO A 53 -17.65 6.17 -13.02
CA PRO A 53 -19.08 5.90 -13.03
C PRO A 53 -19.85 7.00 -12.30
N GLU A 54 -21.11 7.20 -12.69
CA GLU A 54 -22.01 8.10 -11.98
C GLU A 54 -22.22 7.65 -10.53
N PRO A 55 -22.23 8.58 -9.56
CA PRO A 55 -22.53 8.25 -8.17
C PRO A 55 -23.86 7.52 -8.01
N THR A 56 -23.82 6.42 -7.26
CA THR A 56 -25.03 5.66 -6.94
C THR A 56 -25.99 6.50 -6.08
N ALA A 57 -27.28 6.16 -6.11
CA ALA A 57 -28.27 6.84 -5.27
C ALA A 57 -27.92 6.76 -3.76
N ALA A 58 -27.29 5.68 -3.33
CA ALA A 58 -26.81 5.53 -1.96
C ALA A 58 -25.66 6.50 -1.63
N LEU A 59 -24.72 6.66 -2.56
CA LEU A 59 -23.60 7.60 -2.38
C LEU A 59 -24.10 9.05 -2.33
N ARG A 60 -25.06 9.43 -3.20
CA ARG A 60 -25.66 10.77 -3.18
C ARG A 60 -26.33 11.09 -1.84
N ARG A 61 -27.14 10.16 -1.30
CA ARG A 61 -27.75 10.30 0.04
C ARG A 61 -26.71 10.42 1.16
N ALA A 62 -25.58 9.70 1.06
CA ALA A 62 -24.52 9.79 2.07
C ALA A 62 -23.86 11.19 2.09
N PHE A 63 -23.66 11.81 0.91
CA PHE A 63 -23.17 13.18 0.80
C PHE A 63 -24.15 14.21 1.35
N GLU A 64 -25.45 14.05 1.07
CA GLU A 64 -26.52 14.89 1.65
C GLU A 64 -26.49 14.84 3.17
N LYS A 65 -26.50 13.64 3.74
CA LYS A 65 -26.44 13.44 5.19
C LYS A 65 -25.17 14.03 5.81
N ARG A 66 -24.01 13.92 5.15
CA ARG A 66 -22.78 14.56 5.62
C ARG A 66 -22.92 16.08 5.69
N ARG A 67 -23.50 16.71 4.66
CA ARG A 67 -23.71 18.16 4.62
C ARG A 67 -24.63 18.64 5.73
N GLU A 68 -25.69 17.88 6.02
CA GLU A 68 -26.60 18.17 7.14
C GLU A 68 -25.92 18.08 8.51
N LEU A 69 -25.07 17.06 8.70
CA LEU A 69 -24.42 16.81 10.00
C LEU A 69 -23.29 17.77 10.33
N PHE A 70 -22.52 18.20 9.32
CA PHE A 70 -21.27 18.93 9.56
C PHE A 70 -21.27 20.38 9.03
N GLY A 71 -22.31 20.81 8.32
CA GLY A 71 -22.30 22.11 7.64
C GLY A 71 -21.34 22.14 6.44
N VAL A 72 -21.47 23.17 5.61
CA VAL A 72 -20.73 23.31 4.34
C VAL A 72 -19.40 24.03 4.59
N GLU A 73 -18.28 23.46 4.14
CA GLU A 73 -17.14 24.26 3.66
C GLU A 73 -17.45 24.71 2.22
#